data_AF-A0A9N7R511-F1
#
_entry.id   AF-A0A9N7R511-F1
#
_cell.length_a   1.000
_cell.length_b   1.000
_cell.length_c   1.000
_cell.angle_alpha   90.00
_cell.angle_beta   90.00
_cell.angle_gamma   90.00
#
_symmetry.space_group_name_H-M   'P 1'
#
loop_
_entity.id
_entity.type
_entity.pdbx_description
1 polymer ?
#
loop_
_entity_poly.entity_id
_entity_poly.type
_entity_poly.pdbx_seq_one_letter_code
_entity_poly.pdbx_strand_id
1 'polypeptide(L)'
;MLGDILLDRSNSAVMTRYVCSRENLRILMNLLRESSKSIQIEAFHVFKLFAANQNKPPDIVSILIANRNKLLRLFADFKTEK
;
A
#
# COMPACT_ATOMS: atom_id res chain seq x y z
N MET A 1 12.01 -1.57 5.67
CA MET A 1 13.07 -1.00 4.78
C MET A 1 12.57 0.05 3.77
N LEU A 2 11.52 -0.17 2.96
CA LEU A 2 10.94 0.93 2.14
C LEU A 2 9.96 1.80 2.94
N GLY A 3 9.12 1.17 3.77
CA GLY A 3 8.15 1.88 4.61
C GLY A 3 8.80 2.91 5.53
N ASP A 4 9.93 2.57 6.13
CA ASP A 4 10.67 3.47 7.04
C ASP A 4 11.18 4.72 6.32
N ILE A 5 11.74 4.55 5.11
CA ILE A 5 12.21 5.65 4.28
C ILE A 5 11.05 6.58 3.91
N LEU A 6 9.90 6.03 3.53
CA LEU A 6 8.72 6.81 3.18
C LEU A 6 8.09 7.52 4.40
N LEU A 7 8.23 6.96 5.60
CA LEU A 7 7.70 7.55 6.83
C LEU A 7 8.62 8.60 7.46
N ASP A 8 9.88 8.67 7.02
CA ASP A 8 10.80 9.72 7.44
C ASP A 8 10.27 11.10 7.01
N ARG A 9 10.21 12.04 7.96
CA ARG A 9 9.70 13.40 7.72
C ARG A 9 10.51 14.15 6.66
N SER A 10 11.82 13.90 6.58
CA SER A 10 12.70 14.47 5.56
C SER A 10 12.31 14.03 4.14
N ASN A 11 11.62 12.91 4.01
CA ASN A 11 11.18 12.33 2.73
C ASN A 11 9.69 12.59 2.42
N SER A 12 9.02 13.50 3.14
CA SER A 12 7.57 13.75 2.99
C SER A 12 7.13 14.06 1.55
N ALA A 13 7.92 14.83 0.80
CA ALA A 13 7.65 15.11 -0.61
C ALA A 13 7.73 13.83 -1.48
N VAL A 14 8.73 12.99 -1.23
CA VAL A 14 8.90 11.70 -1.92
C VAL A 14 7.76 10.75 -1.58
N MET A 15 7.39 10.66 -0.30
CA MET A 15 6.25 9.86 0.16
C MET A 15 4.96 10.28 -0.53
N THR A 16 4.68 11.58 -0.57
CA THR A 16 3.47 12.13 -1.22
C THR A 16 3.43 11.76 -2.70
N ARG A 17 4.55 11.92 -3.43
CA ARG A 17 4.65 11.51 -4.84
C ARG A 17 4.48 10.00 -4.99
N TYR A 18 5.05 9.22 -4.09
CA TYR A 18 4.99 7.76 -4.12
C TYR A 18 3.56 7.25 -3.97
N VAL A 19 2.80 7.74 -2.98
CA VAL A 19 1.42 7.30 -2.69
C VAL A 19 0.37 7.83 -3.69
N CYS A 20 0.76 8.79 -4.53
CA CYS A 20 -0.05 9.28 -5.64
C CYS A 20 0.21 8.55 -6.97
N SER A 21 1.17 7.63 -7.02
CA SER A 21 1.52 6.90 -8.25
C SER A 21 0.72 5.62 -8.41
N ARG A 22 0.00 5.52 -9.54
CA ARG A 22 -0.74 4.32 -9.95
C ARG A 22 0.13 3.09 -10.11
N GLU A 23 1.33 3.29 -10.64
CA GLU A 23 2.29 2.22 -10.87
C GLU A 23 2.78 1.63 -9.54
N ASN A 24 3.12 2.49 -8.58
CA ASN A 24 3.52 2.06 -7.25
C ASN A 24 2.41 1.27 -6.55
N LEU A 25 1.16 1.74 -6.64
CA LEU A 25 0.02 1.01 -6.08
C LEU A 25 -0.09 -0.40 -6.70
N ARG A 26 0.06 -0.54 -8.02
CA ARG A 26 -0.02 -1.83 -8.71
C ARG A 26 1.09 -2.78 -8.28
N ILE A 27 2.32 -2.27 -8.18
CA ILE A 27 3.47 -3.06 -7.70
C ILE A 27 3.15 -3.60 -6.30
N LEU A 28 2.71 -2.75 -5.37
CA LEU A 28 2.36 -3.18 -4.02
C LEU A 28 1.20 -4.16 -3.99
N MET A 29 0.16 -3.95 -4.80
CA MET A 29 -0.97 -4.90 -4.89
C MET A 29 -0.57 -6.27 -5.45
N ASN A 30 0.48 -6.34 -6.27
CA ASN A 30 1.07 -7.61 -6.68
C ASN A 30 1.92 -8.22 -5.56
N LEU A 31 2.75 -7.42 -4.89
CA LEU A 31 3.57 -7.89 -3.76
C LEU A 31 2.73 -8.42 -2.59
N LEU A 32 1.53 -7.87 -2.39
CA LEU A 32 0.55 -8.36 -1.43
C LEU A 32 0.06 -9.80 -1.71
N ARG A 33 0.31 -10.34 -2.92
CA ARG A 33 -0.07 -11.70 -3.34
C ARG A 33 1.12 -12.67 -3.39
N GLU A 34 2.32 -12.22 -3.04
CA GLU A 34 3.51 -13.08 -3.06
C GLU A 34 3.43 -14.18 -2.01
N SER A 35 4.07 -15.31 -2.28
CA SER A 35 4.09 -16.47 -1.37
C SER A 35 4.91 -16.22 -0.09
N SER A 36 5.91 -15.34 -0.18
CA SER A 36 6.72 -14.95 0.96
C SER A 36 5.93 -14.06 1.92
N LYS A 37 5.66 -14.58 3.13
CA LYS A 37 5.00 -13.81 4.21
C LYS A 37 5.73 -12.51 4.54
N SER A 38 7.06 -12.52 4.52
CA SER A 38 7.87 -11.33 4.79
C SER A 38 7.63 -10.23 3.74
N ILE A 39 7.62 -10.58 2.45
CA ILE A 39 7.31 -9.64 1.37
C ILE A 39 5.88 -9.11 1.50
N GLN A 40 4.93 -10.00 1.77
CA GLN A 40 3.53 -9.64 1.92
C GLN A 40 3.30 -8.66 3.09
N ILE A 41 3.97 -8.87 4.23
CA ILE A 41 3.91 -7.97 5.41
C ILE A 41 4.52 -6.61 5.09
N GLU A 42 5.73 -6.56 4.53
CA GLU A 42 6.38 -5.30 4.14
C GLU A 42 5.54 -4.52 3.10
N ALA A 43 4.96 -5.22 2.12
CA ALA A 43 4.08 -4.62 1.13
C ALA A 43 2.81 -4.03 1.78
N PHE A 44 2.25 -4.71 2.79
CA PHE A 44 1.10 -4.20 3.55
C PHE A 44 1.44 -2.92 4.33
N HIS A 45 2.62 -2.85 4.96
CA HIS A 45 3.08 -1.65 5.66
C HIS A 45 3.20 -0.41 4.76
N VAL A 46 3.55 -0.60 3.48
CA VAL A 46 3.57 0.49 2.50
C VAL A 46 2.18 0.73 1.90
N PHE A 47 1.40 -0.31 1.61
CA PHE A 47 0.06 -0.20 1.04
C PHE A 47 -0.87 0.64 1.91
N LYS A 48 -0.79 0.54 3.24
CA LYS A 48 -1.62 1.36 4.15
C LYS A 48 -1.39 2.87 3.96
N LEU A 49 -0.24 3.31 3.46
CA LEU A 49 0.04 4.72 3.17
C LEU A 49 -0.84 5.23 2.01
N PHE A 50 -1.08 4.40 1.00
CA PHE A 50 -2.03 4.73 -0.09
C PHE A 50 -3.43 4.89 0.47
N ALA A 51 -3.89 3.94 1.29
CA ALA A 51 -5.21 4.00 1.90
C ALA A 51 -5.36 5.24 2.82
N ALA A 52 -4.31 5.61 3.56
CA ALA A 52 -4.30 6.72 4.51
C ALA A 52 -4.12 8.12 3.87
N ASN A 53 -3.65 8.23 2.62
CA ASN A 53 -3.44 9.52 1.96
C ASN A 53 -4.76 10.31 1.80
N GLN A 54 -4.96 11.39 2.55
CA GLN A 54 -6.22 12.16 2.47
C GLN A 54 -6.45 12.81 1.10
N ASN A 55 -5.36 13.10 0.36
CA ASN A 55 -5.39 13.70 -0.98
C ASN A 55 -5.17 12.63 -2.08
N LYS A 56 -5.85 11.48 -1.96
CA LYS A 56 -5.75 10.39 -2.95
C LYS A 56 -6.21 10.87 -4.34
N PRO A 57 -5.39 10.68 -5.39
CA PRO A 57 -5.82 10.93 -6.76
C PRO A 57 -7.02 10.05 -7.18
N PRO A 58 -7.90 10.51 -8.10
CA PRO A 58 -9.10 9.77 -8.50
C PRO A 58 -8.82 8.38 -9.09
N ASP A 59 -7.69 8.19 -9.77
CA ASP A 59 -7.29 6.90 -10.36
C ASP A 59 -6.86 5.89 -9.28
N ILE A 60 -6.19 6.34 -8.21
CA ILE A 60 -5.91 5.54 -7.02
C ILE A 60 -7.21 5.10 -6.35
N VAL A 61 -8.15 6.03 -6.13
CA VAL A 61 -9.48 5.72 -5.56
C VAL A 61 -10.20 4.69 -6.42
N SER A 62 -10.21 4.87 -7.73
CA SER A 62 -10.86 3.96 -8.68
C SER A 62 -10.31 2.54 -8.60
N ILE A 63 -8.98 2.38 -8.49
CA ILE A 63 -8.34 1.06 -8.35
C ILE A 63 -8.74 0.40 -7.02
N LEU A 64 -8.73 1.15 -5.92
CA LEU A 64 -9.10 0.62 -4.60
C LEU A 64 -10.57 0.16 -4.56
N ILE A 65 -11.48 0.95 -5.14
CA ILE A 65 -12.91 0.60 -5.23
C ILE A 65 -13.10 -0.64 -6.11
N ALA A 66 -12.48 -0.67 -7.29
CA ALA A 66 -12.58 -1.79 -8.22
C ALA A 66 -12.09 -3.13 -7.62
N ASN A 67 -11.18 -3.07 -6.64
CA ASN A 67 -10.61 -4.25 -5.98
C ASN A 67 -11.10 -4.47 -4.55
N ARG A 68 -12.07 -3.68 -4.07
CA ARG A 68 -12.50 -3.64 -2.66
C ARG A 68 -12.75 -5.02 -2.07
N ASN A 69 -13.56 -5.85 -2.71
CA ASN A 69 -13.92 -7.17 -2.17
C ASN A 69 -12.72 -8.13 -2.10
N LYS A 70 -11.80 -8.05 -3.07
CA LYS A 70 -10.58 -8.86 -3.09
C LYS A 70 -9.61 -8.43 -2.00
N LEU A 71 -9.44 -7.11 -1.83
CA LEU A 71 -8.62 -6.54 -0.77
C LEU A 71 -9.17 -6.89 0.62
N LEU A 72 -10.48 -6.78 0.84
CA LEU A 72 -11.11 -7.15 2.11
C LEU A 72 -10.91 -8.63 2.45
N ARG A 73 -11.08 -9.53 1.48
CA ARG A 73 -10.78 -10.96 1.69
C ARG A 73 -9.31 -11.19 2.02
N LEU A 74 -8.42 -10.59 1.22
CA LEU A 74 -6.98 -10.74 1.44
C LEU A 74 -6.58 -10.30 2.85
N PHE A 75 -7.10 -9.16 3.32
CA PHE A 75 -6.75 -8.63 4.64
C PHE A 75 -7.47 -9.31 5.81
N ALA A 76 -8.57 -10.04 5.58
CA ALA A 76 -9.19 -10.85 6.63
C ALA A 76 -8.24 -11.95 7.13
N ASP A 77 -7.35 -12.43 6.26
CA ASP A 77 -6.37 -13.47 6.56
C ASP A 77 -5.03 -12.92 7.10
N PHE A 78 -4.84 -11.59 7.05
CA PHE A 78 -3.65 -10.95 7.61
C PHE A 78 -3.71 -10.99 9.14
N LYS A 79 -2.94 -11.91 9.74
CA LYS A 79 -2.56 -11.80 11.14
C LYS A 79 -1.47 -10.75 11.24
N THR A 80 -1.84 -9.49 11.48
CA THR A 80 -0.87 -8.50 11.92
C THR A 80 -0.38 -8.92 13.30
N GLU A 81 0.88 -9.31 13.42
CA GLU A 81 1.51 -9.42 14.74
C GLU A 81 1.37 -8.06 15.45
N LYS A 82 0.98 -8.12 16.72
CA LYS A 82 0.82 -6.94 17.58
C LYS A 82 2.18 -6.33 17.89
#